data_AF-A0A1F3ZUD0-F1
#
_entry.id   AF-A0A1F3ZUD0-F1
#
_cell.length_a   1.000
_cell.length_b   1.000
_cell.length_c   1.000
_cell.angle_alpha   90.00
_cell.angle_beta   90.00
_cell.angle_gamma   90.00
#
_symmetry.space_group_name_H-M   'P 1'
#
loop_
_entity.id
_entity.type
_entity.pdbx_description
1 polymer ?
#
loop_
_entity_poly.entity_id
_entity_poly.type
_entity_poly.pdbx_seq_one_letter_code
_entity_poly.pdbx_strand_id
1 'polypeptide(L)' 'MTDSGVFPNMVLQMVSIGEESGALDAMLGKVADFFEAEVDDMVEGLSALMEPIIMAVLGTLIGGLVIAMYLPIFKMGQAV' A
#
# COMPACT_ATOMS: atom_id res chain seq x y z
N MET A 1 13.61 16.50 22.81
CA MET A 1 12.38 16.72 22.00
C MET A 1 12.44 16.02 20.64
N THR A 2 13.59 15.47 20.24
CA THR A 2 13.81 14.72 18.98
C THR A 2 13.56 13.21 19.07
N ASP A 3 13.05 12.71 20.19
CA ASP A 3 13.18 11.29 20.58
C ASP A 3 11.87 10.48 20.50
N SER A 4 10.77 11.08 20.02
CA SER A 4 9.49 10.37 19.92
C SER A 4 9.27 9.67 18.58
N GLY A 5 10.07 9.94 17.54
CA GLY A 5 9.91 9.33 16.20
C GLY A 5 8.60 9.70 15.47
N VAL A 6 7.69 10.42 16.13
CA VAL A 6 6.37 10.83 15.61
C VAL A 6 6.48 12.05 14.71
N PHE A 7 7.48 12.91 14.91
CA PHE A 7 7.68 14.13 14.13
C PHE A 7 8.91 14.00 13.23
N PRO A 8 8.72 13.86 11.90
CA PRO A 8 9.83 13.85 10.96
C PRO A 8 10.66 15.13 11.04
N ASN A 9 11.95 15.03 10.73
CA ASN A 9 12.85 16.20 10.71
C ASN A 9 12.35 17.32 9.79
N MET A 10 11.65 16.97 8.72
CA MET A 10 11.04 17.93 7.79
C MET A 10 9.95 18.78 8.45
N VAL A 11 9.12 18.21 9.32
CA VAL A 11 8.12 18.94 10.11
C VAL A 11 8.80 19.88 11.10
N LEU A 12 9.83 19.40 11.82
CA LEU A 12 10.59 20.22 12.77
C LEU A 12 11.26 21.43 12.09
N GLN A 13 11.82 21.24 10.89
CA GLN A 13 12.41 22.32 10.10
C GLN A 13 11.37 23.32 9.61
N MET A 14 10.22 22.85 9.09
CA MET A 14 9.13 23.73 8.63
C MET A 14 8.59 24.59 9.79
N VAL A 15 8.43 24.01 10.97
CA VAL A 15 7.99 24.73 12.19
C VAL A 15 9.03 25.77 12.61
N SER A 16 10.33 25.40 12.64
CA SER A 16 11.41 26.34 12.98
C SER A 16 11.48 27.53 12.02
N ILE A 17 11.32 27.29 10.71
CA ILE A 17 11.29 28.35 9.69
C ILE A 17 10.03 29.22 9.86
N GLY A 18 8.90 28.60 10.18
CA GLY A 18 7.62 29.27 10.42
C GLY A 18 7.63 30.17 11.65
N GLU A 19 8.29 29.75 12.73
CA GLU A 19 8.51 30.60 13.91
C GLU A 19 9.45 31.77 13.62
N GLU A 20 10.58 31.53 12.94
CA GLU A 20 11.56 32.58 12.64
C GLU A 20 11.02 33.64 11.67
N SER A 21 10.16 33.23 10.73
CA SER A 21 9.54 34.11 9.74
C SER A 21 8.17 34.68 10.16
N GLY A 22 7.63 34.25 11.30
CA GLY A 22 6.26 34.57 11.73
C GLY A 22 5.16 33.98 10.84
N ALA A 23 5.49 33.00 9.98
CA ALA A 23 4.59 32.35 9.02
C ALA A 23 4.24 30.91 9.43
N LEU A 24 4.17 30.63 10.73
CA LEU A 24 3.93 29.29 11.27
C LEU A 24 2.66 28.63 10.71
N ASP A 25 1.57 29.39 10.60
CA ASP A 25 0.29 28.90 10.04
C ASP A 25 0.45 28.38 8.61
N ALA A 26 1.16 29.14 7.76
CA ALA A 26 1.44 28.75 6.39
C ALA A 26 2.38 27.53 6.30
N MET A 27 3.35 27.41 7.22
CA MET A 27 4.25 26.25 7.25
C MET A 27 3.54 24.99 7.75
N LEU A 28 2.64 25.10 8.73
CA LEU A 28 1.82 23.98 9.19
C LEU A 28 0.83 23.52 8.12
N GLY A 29 0.26 24.45 7.34
CA GLY A 29 -0.55 24.10 6.17
C GLY A 29 0.20 23.24 5.16
N LYS A 30 1.44 23.60 4.82
CA LYS A 30 2.29 22.78 3.93
C LYS A 30 2.60 21.39 4.49
N VAL A 31 2.78 21.28 5.81
CA VAL A 31 2.98 19.98 6.46
C VAL A 31 1.72 19.12 6.35
N ALA A 32 0.54 19.72 6.52
CA ALA A 32 -0.73 19.02 6.33
C ALA A 32 -0.89 18.52 4.89
N ASP A 33 -0.68 19.39 3.89
CA ASP A 33 -0.74 19.03 2.47
C ASP A 33 0.22 17.87 2.13
N PHE A 34 1.42 17.87 2.72
CA PHE A 34 2.39 16.81 2.53
C PHE A 34 1.89 15.46 3.06
N PHE A 35 1.36 15.42 4.29
CA PHE A 35 0.85 14.18 4.86
C PHE A 35 -0.42 13.70 4.17
N GLU A 36 -1.27 14.61 3.70
CA GLU A 36 -2.45 14.26 2.90
C GLU A 36 -2.03 13.57 1.60
N ALA A 37 -1.04 14.13 0.89
CA ALA A 37 -0.48 13.51 -0.31
C ALA A 37 0.16 12.14 -0.01
N GLU A 38 0.90 11.99 1.09
CA GLU A 38 1.49 10.72 1.49
C GLU A 38 0.40 9.65 1.76
N VAL A 39 -0.69 10.03 2.42
CA VAL A 39 -1.83 9.14 2.67
C VAL A 39 -2.53 8.75 1.36
N ASP A 40 -2.77 9.72 0.46
CA ASP A 40 -3.39 9.45 -0.84
C ASP A 40 -2.55 8.49 -1.69
N ASP A 41 -1.23 8.71 -1.76
CA ASP A 41 -0.29 7.83 -2.45
C ASP A 41 -0.31 6.41 -1.87
N MET A 42 -0.37 6.29 -0.54
CA MET A 42 -0.49 4.99 0.13
C MET A 42 -1.83 4.30 -0.20
N VAL A 43 -2.94 5.03 -0.21
CA VAL A 43 -4.26 4.50 -0.53
C VAL A 43 -4.33 4.05 -1.99
N GLU A 44 -3.75 4.82 -2.91
CA GLU A 44 -3.67 4.46 -4.33
C GLU A 44 -2.80 3.21 -4.51
N GLY A 45 -1.64 3.14 -3.85
CA GLY A 45 -0.78 1.96 -3.86
C GLY A 45 -1.47 0.70 -3.32
N LEU A 46 -2.21 0.82 -2.22
CA LEU A 46 -3.00 -0.29 -1.68
C LEU A 46 -4.09 -0.75 -2.64
N SER A 47 -4.77 0.20 -3.29
CA SER A 47 -5.81 -0.08 -4.27
C SER A 47 -5.25 -0.77 -5.50
N ALA A 48 -4.10 -0.33 -6.01
CA ALA A 48 -3.41 -0.94 -7.14
C ALA A 48 -2.96 -2.38 -6.85
N LEU A 49 -2.61 -2.70 -5.60
CA LEU A 49 -2.26 -4.07 -5.20
C LEU A 49 -3.46 -5.00 -5.06
N MET A 50 -4.69 -4.50 -4.94
CA MET A 50 -5.87 -5.37 -4.85
C MET A 50 -6.09 -6.18 -6.13
N GLU A 51 -5.92 -5.57 -7.30
CA GLU A 51 -6.11 -6.25 -8.59
C GLU A 51 -5.22 -7.49 -8.77
N PRO A 52 -3.87 -7.43 -8.62
CA PRO A 52 -3.02 -8.60 -8.76
C PRO A 52 -3.30 -9.67 -7.70
N ILE A 53 -3.72 -9.29 -6.48
CA ILE A 53 -4.11 -10.26 -5.45
C ILE A 53 -5.36 -11.03 -5.88
N ILE A 54 -6.39 -10.34 -6.37
CA ILE A 54 -7.62 -10.96 -6.86
C ILE A 54 -7.31 -11.91 -8.03
N MET A 55 -6.47 -11.49 -8.96
CA MET A 55 -6.02 -12.31 -10.10
C MET A 55 -5.26 -13.57 -9.65
N ALA A 56 -4.38 -13.46 -8.66
CA ALA A 56 -3.64 -14.61 -8.12
C ALA A 56 -4.59 -15.62 -7.44
N VAL A 57 -5.58 -15.15 -6.69
CA VAL A 57 -6.58 -16.01 -6.04
C VAL A 57 -7.46 -16.71 -7.09
N LEU A 58 -8.00 -15.98 -8.06
CA LEU A 58 -8.83 -16.54 -9.12
C LEU A 58 -8.05 -17.55 -9.97
N GLY A 59 -6.81 -17.22 -10.35
CA GLY A 59 -5.94 -18.13 -11.09
C GLY A 59 -5.66 -19.43 -10.33
N THR A 60 -5.43 -19.34 -9.02
CA THR A 60 -5.22 -20.51 -8.16
C THR A 60 -6.49 -21.36 -8.05
N LEU A 61 -7.66 -20.74 -7.87
CA LEU A 61 -8.94 -21.45 -7.79
C LEU A 61 -9.27 -22.17 -9.10
N ILE A 62 -9.16 -21.49 -10.23
CA ILE A 62 -9.42 -22.06 -11.56
C ILE A 62 -8.40 -23.17 -11.87
N GLY A 63 -7.11 -22.92 -11.62
CA GLY A 63 -6.06 -23.91 -11.80
C GLY A 63 -6.27 -25.17 -10.96
N GLY A 64 -6.63 -25.00 -9.69
CA GLY A 64 -6.98 -26.11 -8.80
C GLY A 64 -8.19 -26.91 -9.29
N LEU A 65 -9.22 -26.23 -9.81
CA LEU A 65 -10.42 -26.87 -10.35
C LEU A 65 -10.10 -27.70 -11.60
N VAL A 66 -9.30 -27.17 -12.52
CA VAL A 66 -8.83 -27.89 -13.72
C VAL A 66 -8.06 -29.14 -13.32
N ILE A 67 -7.09 -29.03 -12.41
CA ILE A 67 -6.32 -30.19 -11.93
C ILE A 67 -7.26 -31.23 -11.30
N ALA A 68 -8.19 -30.81 -10.44
CA ALA A 68 -9.14 -31.71 -9.79
C ALA A 68 -10.04 -32.46 -10.78
N MET A 69 -10.43 -31.83 -11.89
CA MET A 69 -11.26 -32.47 -12.92
C MET A 69 -10.48 -33.43 -13.83
N TYR A 70 -9.25 -33.08 -14.22
CA TYR A 70 -8.47 -33.86 -15.20
C TYR A 70 -7.60 -34.94 -14.57
N LEU A 71 -7.12 -34.76 -13.33
CA LEU A 71 -6.29 -35.76 -12.64
C LEU A 71 -6.98 -37.14 -12.47
N PRO A 72 -8.28 -37.25 -12.19
CA PRO A 72 -9.00 -38.53 -12.18
C PRO A 72 -9.03 -39.21 -13.56
N ILE A 73 -9.17 -38.43 -14.64
CA ILE A 73 -9.17 -38.95 -16.01
C ILE A 73 -7.81 -39.58 -16.33
N PHE A 74 -6.71 -38.91 -15.99
CA PHE A 74 -5.35 -39.45 -16.15
C PHE A 74 -5.12 -40.71 -15.32
N LYS A 75 -5.61 -40.75 -14.07
CA LYS A 75 -5.51 -41.93 -13.22
C LYS A 75 -6.30 -43.12 -13.75
N MET A 76 -7.49 -42.91 -14.33
CA MET A 76 -8.25 -43.97 -14.98
C MET A 76 -7.59 -44.44 -16.29
N GLY A 77 -6.97 -43.55 -17.05
CA GLY A 77 -6.24 -43.91 -18.28
C GLY A 77 -4.95 -44.71 -18.05
N GLN A 78 -4.32 -44.58 -16.88
CA GLN A 78 -3.16 -45.42 -16.48
C GLN A 78 -3.57 -46.78 -15.91
N ALA A 79 -4.84 -46.96 -15.54
CA ALA A 79 -5.35 -48.18 -14.94
C ALA A 79 -5.86 -49.22 -15.98
N VAL A 80 -5.65 -48.96 -17.28
CA VAL A 80 -5.99 -49.83 -18.41
C VAL A 80 -4.74 -50.13 -19.22
#